data_AF-A0A820SG43-F1
#
_entry.id   AF-A0A820SG43-F1
#
_cell.length_a   1.000
_cell.length_b   1.000
_cell.length_c   1.000
_cell.angle_alpha   90.00
_cell.angle_beta   90.00
_cell.angle_gamma   90.00
#
_symmetry.space_group_name_H-M   'P 1'
#
loop_
_entity.id
_entity.type
_entity.pdbx_description
1 polymer ?
#
loop_
_entity_poly.entity_id
_entity_poly.type
_entity_poly.pdbx_seq_one_letter_code
_entity_poly.pdbx_strand_id
1 'polypeptide(L)'
;MFNDIEGIYMLTYPPEKKEDCPICSNVPIRIQMSETSKFQEFIDLLIEKYHLIAPLIYTEINGNSKTLYMTSTEQMSEATKPHLKMTL
;
A
#
# COMPACT_ATOMS: atom_id res chain seq x y z
N MET A 1 -15.19 -5.67 21.98
CA MET A 1 -14.80 -4.44 22.68
C MET A 1 -14.95 -4.67 24.18
N PHE A 2 -13.90 -4.35 24.94
CA PHE A 2 -13.89 -4.41 26.40
C PHE A 2 -13.66 -3.00 26.93
N ASN A 3 -14.35 -2.62 28.01
CA ASN A 3 -14.16 -1.35 28.68
C ASN A 3 -14.60 -1.46 30.14
N ASP A 4 -13.84 -0.80 31.01
CA ASP A 4 -13.95 -0.80 32.47
C ASP A 4 -13.95 0.62 33.09
N ILE A 5 -14.10 1.67 32.29
CA ILE A 5 -14.02 3.08 32.73
C ILE A 5 -15.22 3.49 33.60
N GLU A 6 -16.44 3.10 33.22
CA GLU A 6 -17.68 3.36 33.97
C GLU A 6 -18.39 2.04 34.29
N GLY A 7 -17.66 1.12 34.93
CA GLY A 7 -18.10 -0.25 35.15
C GLY A 7 -17.67 -1.19 34.03
N ILE A 8 -17.83 -2.50 34.25
CA ILE A 8 -17.31 -3.53 33.35
C ILE A 8 -18.36 -3.86 32.28
N TYR A 9 -18.02 -3.64 31.02
CA TYR A 9 -18.83 -4.09 29.89
C TYR A 9 -18.00 -4.77 28.80
N MET A 10 -18.61 -5.78 28.16
CA MET A 10 -18.02 -6.54 27.08
C MET A 10 -19.02 -6.71 25.95
N LEU A 11 -18.63 -6.34 24.74
CA LEU A 11 -19.36 -6.57 23.51
C LEU A 11 -18.56 -7.53 22.63
N THR A 12 -19.13 -8.71 22.35
CA THR A 12 -18.58 -9.70 21.42
C THR A 12 -19.47 -9.79 20.18
N TYR A 13 -18.86 -9.72 19.01
CA TYR A 13 -19.50 -9.97 17.73
C TYR A 13 -18.46 -10.60 16.79
N PRO A 14 -18.86 -11.49 15.88
CA PRO A 14 -17.95 -12.03 14.89
C PRO A 14 -17.54 -10.92 13.90
N PRO A 15 -16.24 -10.72 13.65
CA PRO A 15 -15.82 -9.78 12.62
C PRO A 15 -16.14 -10.35 11.23
N GLU A 16 -16.72 -9.53 10.36
CA GLU A 16 -16.96 -9.90 8.97
C GLU A 16 -15.66 -9.87 8.17
N LYS A 17 -15.44 -10.90 7.33
CA LYS A 17 -14.31 -10.94 6.41
C LYS A 17 -14.65 -10.08 5.19
N LYS A 18 -13.82 -9.07 4.93
CA LYS A 18 -13.85 -8.33 3.66
C LYS A 18 -13.30 -9.22 2.54
N GLU A 19 -14.07 -9.38 1.47
CA GLU A 19 -13.67 -10.17 0.29
C GLU A 19 -12.49 -9.54 -0.45
N ASP A 20 -12.36 -8.21 -0.40
CA ASP A 20 -11.32 -7.42 -1.06
C ASP A 20 -10.13 -7.10 -0.15
N CYS A 21 -9.99 -7.82 0.98
CA CYS A 21 -8.93 -7.53 1.94
C CYS A 21 -7.53 -7.66 1.30
N PRO A 22 -6.67 -6.61 1.32
CA PRO A 22 -5.31 -6.64 0.76
C PRO A 22 -4.41 -7.72 1.33
N ILE A 23 -4.76 -8.26 2.50
CA ILE A 23 -3.90 -9.12 3.30
C ILE A 23 -4.31 -10.59 3.19
N CYS A 24 -5.62 -10.88 3.18
CA CYS A 24 -6.12 -12.26 3.32
C CYS A 24 -7.11 -12.72 2.23
N SER A 25 -7.35 -11.90 1.19
CA SER A 25 -8.23 -12.27 0.08
C SER A 25 -7.54 -13.12 -0.99
N ASN A 26 -6.20 -13.06 -1.10
CA ASN A 26 -5.42 -13.62 -2.22
C ASN A 26 -5.85 -13.11 -3.61
N VAL A 27 -6.60 -12.01 -3.67
CA VAL A 27 -7.03 -11.37 -4.92
C VAL A 27 -6.30 -10.05 -5.09
N PRO A 28 -5.71 -9.76 -6.27
CA PRO A 28 -5.09 -8.46 -6.52
C PRO A 28 -6.09 -7.31 -6.39
N ILE A 29 -5.67 -6.22 -5.76
CA ILE A 29 -6.48 -5.01 -5.66
C ILE A 29 -6.31 -4.17 -6.93
N ARG A 30 -7.44 -3.73 -7.49
CA ARG A 30 -7.46 -2.80 -8.63
C ARG A 30 -7.43 -1.37 -8.11
N ILE A 31 -6.43 -0.61 -8.55
CA ILE A 31 -6.30 0.81 -8.27
C ILE A 31 -6.48 1.56 -9.59
N GLN A 32 -7.43 2.49 -9.63
CA GLN A 32 -7.67 3.34 -10.80
C GLN A 32 -6.91 4.65 -10.62
N MET A 33 -6.08 4.99 -11.62
CA MET A 33 -5.33 6.24 -11.68
C MET A 33 -5.30 6.75 -13.11
N SER A 34 -5.11 8.07 -13.28
CA SER A 34 -4.89 8.66 -14.59
C SER A 34 -3.48 8.35 -15.08
N GLU A 35 -3.29 8.14 -16.39
CA GLU A 35 -1.97 8.03 -17.01
C GLU A 35 -1.15 9.33 -16.81
N THR A 36 -1.82 10.45 -16.58
CA THR A 36 -1.16 11.74 -16.31
C THR A 36 -0.76 11.93 -14.85
N SER A 37 -1.21 11.06 -13.94
CA SER A 37 -0.88 11.15 -12.52
C SER A 37 0.60 10.87 -12.30
N LYS A 38 1.19 11.55 -11.30
CA LYS A 38 2.58 11.28 -10.93
C LYS A 38 2.68 9.98 -10.16
N PHE A 39 3.81 9.29 -10.32
CA PHE A 39 4.11 8.08 -9.54
C PHE A 39 4.15 8.33 -8.02
N GLN A 40 4.51 9.55 -7.59
CA GLN A 40 4.39 9.96 -6.19
C GLN A 40 2.95 9.85 -5.66
N GLU A 41 1.94 10.24 -6.45
CA GLU A 41 0.53 10.16 -6.05
C GLU A 41 0.09 8.71 -5.80
N PHE A 42 0.68 7.76 -6.55
CA PHE A 42 0.43 6.34 -6.33
C PHE A 42 1.00 5.86 -5.00
N ILE A 43 2.23 6.27 -4.67
CA ILE A 43 2.88 5.93 -3.39
C ILE A 43 2.11 6.54 -2.22
N ASP A 44 1.71 7.80 -2.33
CA ASP A 44 0.95 8.49 -1.29
C ASP A 44 -0.39 7.79 -1.05
N LEU A 45 -1.10 7.41 -2.13
CA LEU A 45 -2.32 6.61 -2.05
C LEU A 45 -2.07 5.28 -1.32
N LEU A 46 -0.95 4.61 -1.59
CA LEU A 46 -0.60 3.36 -0.93
C LEU A 46 -0.38 3.53 0.58
N ILE A 47 0.32 4.60 0.98
CA ILE A 47 0.59 4.90 2.38
C ILE A 47 -0.69 5.31 3.11
N GLU A 48 -1.49 6.19 2.52
CA GLU A 48 -2.69 6.73 3.19
C GLU A 48 -3.84 5.73 3.24
N LYS A 49 -4.14 5.06 2.12
CA LYS A 49 -5.32 4.18 2.00
C LYS A 49 -5.08 2.80 2.57
N TYR A 50 -3.85 2.28 2.43
CA TYR A 50 -3.51 0.92 2.87
C TYR A 50 -2.54 0.90 4.05
N HIS A 51 -2.20 2.05 4.62
CA HIS A 51 -1.36 2.19 5.81
C HIS A 51 -0.01 1.48 5.67
N LEU A 52 0.58 1.49 4.48
CA LEU A 52 1.91 0.95 4.23
C LEU A 52 2.98 1.91 4.73
N ILE A 53 3.98 1.41 5.45
CA ILE A 53 5.04 2.25 6.07
C ILE A 53 6.20 2.49 5.10
N ALA A 54 6.57 1.49 4.31
CA ALA A 54 7.68 1.55 3.36
C ALA A 54 7.46 0.56 2.21
N PRO A 55 6.61 0.88 1.22
CA PRO A 55 6.28 -0.05 0.15
C PRO A 55 7.48 -0.27 -0.79
N LEU A 56 7.72 -1.52 -1.17
CA LEU A 56 8.56 -1.90 -2.30
C LEU A 56 7.67 -2.02 -3.53
N ILE A 57 7.95 -1.23 -4.58
CA ILE A 57 7.17 -1.24 -5.81
C ILE A 57 8.07 -1.72 -6.95
N TYR A 58 7.64 -2.77 -7.62
CA TYR A 58 8.27 -3.31 -8.82
C TYR A 58 7.20 -3.68 -9.84
N THR A 59 7.61 -3.77 -11.10
CA THR A 59 6.76 -4.20 -12.20
C THR A 59 7.56 -5.08 -13.15
N GLU A 60 6.88 -5.83 -14.01
CA GLU A 60 7.52 -6.60 -15.06
C GLU A 60 7.52 -5.80 -16.36
N ILE A 61 8.70 -5.58 -16.94
CA ILE A 61 8.85 -4.93 -18.24
C ILE A 61 9.66 -5.86 -19.13
N ASN A 62 9.06 -6.32 -20.23
CA ASN A 62 9.68 -7.23 -21.19
C ASN A 62 10.23 -8.53 -20.55
N GLY A 63 9.45 -9.16 -19.66
CA GLY A 63 9.86 -10.41 -19.00
C GLY A 63 10.88 -10.25 -17.87
N ASN A 64 11.28 -9.01 -17.53
CA ASN A 64 12.22 -8.74 -16.45
C ASN A 64 11.59 -7.88 -15.36
N SER A 65 11.75 -8.29 -14.11
CA SER A 65 11.32 -7.50 -12.95
C SER A 65 12.18 -6.27 -12.78
N LYS A 66 11.55 -5.09 -12.80
CA LYS A 66 12.18 -3.79 -12.53
C LYS A 66 11.63 -3.17 -11.26
N THR A 67 12.51 -2.78 -10.36
CA THR A 67 12.17 -2.02 -9.15
C THR A 67 11.94 -0.55 -9.51
N LEU A 68 10.75 -0.04 -9.21
CA LEU A 68 10.36 1.35 -9.45
C LEU A 68 10.61 2.23 -8.21
N TYR A 69 10.37 1.68 -7.01
CA TYR A 69 10.54 2.39 -5.75
C TYR A 69 10.99 1.46 -4.62
N MET A 70 11.99 1.89 -3.85
CA MET A 70 12.42 1.20 -2.65
C MET A 70 13.16 2.15 -1.70
N THR A 71 12.84 2.10 -0.40
CA THR A 71 13.44 2.95 0.65
C THR A 71 14.34 2.20 1.63
N SER A 72 14.49 0.88 1.48
CA SER A 72 15.22 0.04 2.46
C SER A 72 16.74 0.31 2.51
N THR A 73 17.33 0.88 1.46
CA THR A 73 18.75 1.29 1.44
C THR A 73 18.91 2.68 0.80
N GLU A 74 19.91 3.45 1.25
CA GLU A 74 20.17 4.80 0.75
C GLU A 74 20.46 4.81 -0.76
N GLN A 75 21.29 3.87 -1.23
CA GLN A 75 21.64 3.74 -2.65
C GLN A 75 20.40 3.50 -3.53
N MET A 76 19.47 2.65 -3.10
CA MET A 76 18.26 2.36 -3.87
C MET A 76 17.20 3.44 -3.73
N SER A 77 17.15 4.12 -2.58
CA SER A 77 16.34 5.34 -2.42
C SER A 77 16.80 6.41 -3.41
N GLU A 78 18.10 6.67 -3.51
CA GLU A 78 18.65 7.62 -4.48
C GLU A 78 18.40 7.22 -5.94
N ALA A 79 18.56 5.93 -6.26
CA ALA A 79 18.30 5.43 -7.61
C ALA A 79 16.83 5.53 -8.02
N THR A 80 15.89 5.47 -7.07
CA THR A 80 14.44 5.48 -7.35
C THR A 80 13.78 6.84 -7.19
N LYS A 81 14.42 7.81 -6.52
CA LYS A 81 13.97 9.21 -6.42
C LYS A 81 13.57 9.85 -7.76
N PRO A 82 14.28 9.63 -8.90
CA PRO A 82 13.90 10.21 -10.17
C PRO A 82 12.52 9.75 -10.67
N HIS A 83 12.14 8.49 -10.40
CA HIS A 83 10.86 7.92 -10.86
C HIS A 83 9.66 8.60 -10.19
N LEU A 84 9.81 9.16 -8.99
CA LEU A 84 8.73 9.83 -8.26
C LEU A 84 8.10 11.00 -9.02
N LYS A 85 8.89 11.64 -9.91
CA LYS A 85 8.44 12.79 -10.72
C LYS A 85 7.86 12.38 -12.07
N MET A 86 7.99 11.11 -12.45
CA MET A 86 7.46 10.59 -13.72
C MET A 86 5.96 10.36 -13.60
N THR A 87 5.29 10.37 -14.75
CA THR A 87 3.88 9.95 -14.86
C THR A 87 3.80 8.43 -14.98
N LEU A 88 2.61 7.87 -14.71
CA LEU A 88 2.34 6.44 -14.79
C LEU A 88 2.41 5.87 -16.21
#